data_AF-X0Y6U8-F1
#
_entry.id   AF-X0Y6U8-F1
#
_cell.length_a   1.000
_cell.length_b   1.000
_cell.length_c   1.000
_cell.angle_alpha   90.00
_cell.angle_beta   90.00
_cell.angle_gamma   90.00
#
_symmetry.space_group_name_H-M   'P 1'
#
loop_
_entity.id
_entity.type
_entity.pdbx_description
1 polymer ?
#
loop_
_entity_poly.entity_id
_entity_poly.type
_entity_poly.pdbx_seq_one_letter_code
_entity_poly.pdbx_strand_id
1 'polypeptide(L)'
;MAFLLTGVAIIGAMSSVSGGPWNALMFTVFILAIERNKQLVKPLLMFFVFSCIFIGIASNRPFYHVIVSYANPLGGAAGHRAIIIDCAIEDFGKWWLVGYRGQDPGWGPKLGMSFTDVTNGFVLAGVYYGILGVIGLCAIFASALRTIVRLHDLSNEPVIKSWCWALGTIL
;
A
#
# COMPACT_ATOMS: atom_id res chain seq x y z
N MET A 1 11.63 -22.60 -1.79
CA MET A 1 10.72 -22.51 -0.62
C MET A 1 9.89 -21.23 -0.60
N ALA A 2 10.36 -20.11 -1.18
CA ALA A 2 9.49 -18.99 -1.58
C ALA A 2 8.17 -19.42 -2.25
N PHE A 3 8.20 -20.49 -3.06
CA PHE A 3 7.05 -21.11 -3.71
C PHE A 3 5.86 -21.47 -2.79
N LEU A 4 6.08 -21.80 -1.51
CA LEU A 4 4.97 -22.11 -0.58
C LEU A 4 4.18 -20.84 -0.23
N LEU A 5 4.87 -19.76 0.11
CA LEU A 5 4.24 -18.46 0.36
C LEU A 5 3.65 -17.86 -0.93
N THR A 6 4.33 -18.03 -2.07
CA THR A 6 3.75 -17.67 -3.37
C THR A 6 2.49 -18.48 -3.65
N GLY A 7 2.46 -19.77 -3.32
CA GLY A 7 1.27 -20.62 -3.46
C GLY A 7 0.10 -20.15 -2.59
N VAL A 8 0.36 -19.79 -1.33
CA VAL A 8 -0.66 -19.19 -0.44
C VAL A 8 -1.15 -17.84 -0.98
N ALA A 9 -0.24 -17.00 -1.48
CA ALA A 9 -0.61 -15.73 -2.10
C ALA A 9 -1.45 -15.92 -3.37
N ILE A 10 -1.14 -16.94 -4.20
CA ILE A 10 -1.93 -17.31 -5.38
C ILE A 10 -3.33 -17.74 -4.99
N ILE A 11 -3.47 -18.62 -3.99
CA ILE A 11 -4.78 -19.08 -3.50
C ILE A 11 -5.57 -17.90 -2.92
N GLY A 12 -4.92 -17.02 -2.16
CA GLY A 12 -5.54 -15.80 -1.62
C GLY A 12 -5.92 -14.77 -2.67
N ALA A 13 -5.17 -14.66 -3.77
CA ALA A 13 -5.52 -13.81 -4.89
C ALA A 13 -6.67 -14.39 -5.71
N MET A 14 -6.67 -15.71 -5.95
CA MET A 14 -7.74 -16.39 -6.68
C MET A 14 -9.07 -16.39 -5.93
N SER A 15 -9.03 -16.39 -4.59
CA SER A 15 -10.25 -16.28 -3.77
C SER A 15 -10.86 -14.87 -3.78
N SER A 16 -10.16 -13.87 -4.32
CA SER A 16 -10.64 -12.50 -4.43
C SER A 16 -10.68 -12.04 -5.89
N VAL A 17 -11.89 -11.89 -6.44
CA VAL A 17 -12.13 -11.31 -7.78
C VAL A 17 -11.85 -9.78 -7.81
N SER A 18 -11.14 -9.25 -6.82
CA SER A 18 -10.76 -7.84 -6.75
C SER A 18 -9.39 -7.60 -7.38
N GLY A 19 -9.21 -6.46 -8.06
CA GLY A 19 -7.90 -6.07 -8.60
C GLY A 19 -6.81 -5.91 -7.52
N GLY A 20 -7.19 -5.72 -6.25
CA GLY A 20 -6.26 -5.55 -5.13
C GLY A 20 -5.35 -6.76 -4.92
N PRO A 21 -5.90 -7.97 -4.65
CA PRO A 21 -5.10 -9.17 -4.44
C PRO A 21 -4.28 -9.61 -5.67
N TRP A 22 -4.79 -9.39 -6.88
CA TRP A 22 -4.03 -9.62 -8.10
C TRP A 22 -2.82 -8.69 -8.24
N ASN A 23 -2.98 -7.40 -7.92
CA ASN A 23 -1.86 -6.46 -7.91
C ASN A 23 -0.83 -6.84 -6.84
N ALA A 24 -1.28 -7.18 -5.63
CA ALA A 24 -0.39 -7.64 -4.55
C ALA A 24 0.40 -8.89 -4.96
N LEU A 25 -0.25 -9.83 -5.65
CA LEU A 25 0.38 -11.02 -6.19
C LEU A 25 1.47 -10.69 -7.22
N MET A 26 1.15 -9.84 -8.21
CA MET A 26 2.11 -9.42 -9.23
C MET A 26 3.34 -8.76 -8.61
N PHE A 27 3.15 -7.86 -7.65
CA PHE A 27 4.24 -7.23 -6.90
C PHE A 27 5.06 -8.26 -6.11
N THR A 28 4.40 -9.19 -5.43
CA THR A 28 5.08 -10.25 -4.67
C THR A 28 5.96 -11.12 -5.57
N VAL A 29 5.41 -11.58 -6.71
CA VAL A 29 6.17 -12.37 -7.69
C VAL A 29 7.35 -11.58 -8.27
N PHE A 30 7.14 -10.29 -8.57
CA PHE A 30 8.20 -9.42 -9.08
C PHE A 30 9.35 -9.25 -8.08
N ILE A 31 9.05 -8.96 -6.81
CA ILE A 31 10.08 -8.78 -5.77
C ILE A 31 10.76 -10.11 -5.43
N LEU A 32 10.05 -11.23 -5.49
CA LEU A 32 10.65 -12.57 -5.37
C LEU A 32 11.58 -12.89 -6.54
N ALA A 33 11.25 -12.49 -7.77
CA ALA A 33 12.15 -12.66 -8.92
C ALA A 33 13.46 -11.86 -8.75
N ILE A 34 13.39 -10.71 -8.07
CA ILE A 34 14.56 -9.87 -7.73
C ILE A 34 15.40 -10.46 -6.59
N GLU A 35 14.89 -11.43 -5.80
CA GLU A 35 15.64 -12.07 -4.71
C GLU A 35 17.00 -12.63 -5.18
N ARG A 36 17.05 -13.14 -6.42
CA ARG A 36 18.27 -13.68 -7.03
C ARG A 36 19.31 -12.60 -7.33
N ASN A 37 18.88 -11.34 -7.48
CA ASN A 37 19.74 -10.22 -7.89
C ASN A 37 19.54 -9.00 -6.98
N LYS A 38 19.85 -9.19 -5.68
CA LYS A 38 19.63 -8.20 -4.60
C LYS A 38 20.29 -6.84 -4.85
N GLN A 39 21.30 -6.77 -5.71
CA GLN A 39 21.96 -5.52 -6.09
C GLN A 39 21.03 -4.57 -6.86
N LEU A 40 20.02 -5.08 -7.55
CA LEU A 40 19.05 -4.28 -8.33
C LEU A 40 18.01 -3.57 -7.46
N VAL A 41 17.83 -3.98 -6.20
CA VAL A 41 16.80 -3.44 -5.30
C VAL A 41 17.03 -1.95 -5.03
N LYS A 42 18.27 -1.55 -4.70
CA LYS A 42 18.60 -0.14 -4.44
C LYS A 42 18.38 0.75 -5.67
N PRO A 43 18.90 0.41 -6.88
CA PRO A 43 18.58 1.14 -8.11
C PRO A 43 17.09 1.21 -8.41
N LEU A 44 16.34 0.12 -8.23
CA LEU A 44 14.88 0.10 -8.45
C LEU A 44 14.14 1.03 -7.48
N LEU A 45 14.48 1.01 -6.20
CA LEU A 45 13.89 1.90 -5.21
C LEU A 45 14.23 3.37 -5.50
N MET A 46 15.48 3.67 -5.85
CA MET A 46 15.88 5.02 -6.26
C MET A 46 15.12 5.46 -7.51
N PHE A 47 15.04 4.60 -8.53
CA PHE A 47 14.28 4.86 -9.74
C PHE A 47 12.80 5.14 -9.43
N PHE A 48 12.20 4.37 -8.52
CA PHE A 48 10.81 4.58 -8.09
C PHE A 48 10.62 5.92 -7.38
N VAL A 49 11.51 6.29 -6.46
CA VAL A 49 11.48 7.58 -5.76
C VAL A 49 11.64 8.74 -6.75
N PHE A 50 12.64 8.66 -7.64
CA PHE A 50 12.84 9.67 -8.69
C PHE A 50 11.64 9.76 -9.63
N SER A 51 11.03 8.63 -10.00
CA SER A 51 9.81 8.61 -10.81
C SER A 51 8.65 9.29 -10.09
N CYS A 52 8.47 9.08 -8.79
CA CYS A 52 7.44 9.76 -8.01
C CYS A 52 7.65 11.29 -7.98
N ILE A 53 8.89 11.74 -7.76
CA ILE A 53 9.24 13.18 -7.78
C ILE A 53 9.02 13.77 -9.17
N PHE A 54 9.51 13.09 -10.21
CA PHE A 54 9.38 13.53 -11.60
C PHE A 54 7.92 13.65 -12.02
N ILE A 55 7.10 12.64 -11.70
CA ILE A 55 5.66 12.67 -11.93
C ILE A 55 5.02 13.83 -11.17
N GLY A 56 5.41 14.06 -9.90
CA GLY A 56 4.91 15.19 -9.12
C GLY A 56 5.21 16.57 -9.72
N ILE A 57 6.32 16.70 -10.48
CA ILE A 57 6.70 17.95 -11.16
C ILE A 57 6.05 18.04 -12.55
N ALA A 58 6.04 16.95 -13.31
CA ALA A 58 5.53 16.92 -14.69
C ALA A 58 4.00 16.87 -14.77
N SER A 59 3.34 16.28 -13.77
CA SER A 59 1.90 16.23 -13.68
C SER A 59 1.40 17.43 -12.86
N ASN A 60 0.50 18.22 -13.43
CA ASN A 60 -0.25 19.26 -12.70
C ASN A 60 -1.28 18.66 -11.71
N ARG A 61 -1.19 17.35 -11.45
CA ARG A 61 -1.98 16.57 -10.49
C ARG A 61 -1.03 15.81 -9.56
N PRO A 62 -1.37 15.63 -8.28
CA PRO A 62 -0.49 14.94 -7.35
C PRO A 62 -0.23 13.49 -7.76
N PHE A 63 0.98 13.02 -7.49
CA PHE A 63 1.54 11.77 -8.05
C PHE A 63 0.68 10.52 -7.79
N TYR A 64 -0.09 10.49 -6.71
CA TYR A 64 -0.97 9.37 -6.38
C TYR A 64 -2.10 9.20 -7.40
N HIS A 65 -2.59 10.25 -8.05
CA HIS A 65 -3.55 10.12 -9.15
C HIS A 65 -2.95 9.33 -10.32
N VAL A 66 -1.69 9.61 -10.66
CA VAL A 66 -0.99 8.93 -11.76
C VAL A 66 -0.71 7.47 -11.40
N ILE A 67 -0.17 7.20 -10.21
CA ILE A 67 0.09 5.82 -9.76
C ILE A 67 -1.21 5.04 -9.73
N VAL A 68 -2.27 5.59 -9.16
CA VAL A 68 -3.53 4.88 -8.99
C VAL A 68 -4.24 4.68 -10.34
N SER A 69 -4.19 5.64 -11.27
CA SER A 69 -4.75 5.49 -12.62
C SER A 69 -4.00 4.46 -13.48
N TYR A 70 -2.68 4.33 -13.36
CA TYR A 70 -1.89 3.39 -14.17
C TYR A 70 -1.68 2.02 -13.51
N ALA A 71 -1.69 1.92 -12.17
CA ALA A 71 -1.48 0.66 -11.44
C ALA A 71 -2.72 -0.26 -11.41
N ASN A 72 -3.82 0.13 -12.05
CA ASN A 72 -5.03 -0.68 -12.11
C ASN A 72 -5.57 -0.83 -13.54
N PRO A 73 -4.86 -1.58 -14.42
CA PRO A 73 -5.28 -1.79 -15.81
C PRO A 73 -6.61 -2.55 -15.95
N LEU A 74 -7.12 -3.17 -14.87
CA LEU A 74 -8.37 -3.94 -14.84
C LEU A 74 -9.62 -3.13 -14.41
N GLY A 75 -9.48 -1.82 -14.16
CA GLY A 75 -10.60 -0.87 -14.10
C GLY A 75 -11.42 -0.83 -12.79
N GLY A 76 -12.00 0.33 -12.48
CA GLY A 76 -13.03 0.53 -11.45
C GLY A 76 -12.58 1.32 -10.21
N ALA A 77 -11.72 0.74 -9.36
CA ALA A 77 -11.46 1.27 -8.01
C ALA A 77 -10.32 2.30 -7.89
N ALA A 78 -9.61 2.57 -9.00
CA ALA A 78 -8.49 3.51 -9.02
C ALA A 78 -8.95 4.96 -8.74
N GLY A 79 -9.88 5.48 -9.54
CA GLY A 79 -10.42 6.82 -9.33
C GLY A 79 -11.02 6.99 -7.93
N HIS A 80 -11.72 5.97 -7.43
CA HIS A 80 -12.31 5.93 -6.10
C HIS A 80 -11.30 6.22 -4.98
N ARG A 81 -10.17 5.50 -4.96
CA ARG A 81 -9.12 5.70 -3.93
C ARG A 81 -8.46 7.08 -4.02
N ALA A 82 -8.28 7.60 -5.23
CA ALA A 82 -7.69 8.93 -5.40
C ALA A 82 -8.63 10.04 -4.89
N ILE A 83 -9.93 9.95 -5.21
CA ILE A 83 -10.95 10.89 -4.71
C ILE A 83 -11.06 10.83 -3.18
N ILE A 84 -10.97 9.63 -2.57
CA ILE A 84 -10.95 9.49 -1.11
C ILE A 84 -9.76 10.22 -0.48
N ILE A 85 -8.57 10.12 -1.08
CA ILE A 85 -7.38 10.81 -0.59
C ILE A 85 -7.58 12.33 -0.70
N ASP A 86 -8.11 12.81 -1.83
CA ASP A 86 -8.43 14.24 -2.01
C ASP A 86 -9.42 14.73 -0.94
N CYS A 87 -10.50 13.98 -0.72
CA CYS A 87 -11.49 14.32 0.32
C CYS A 87 -10.87 14.33 1.72
N ALA A 88 -10.00 13.37 2.04
CA ALA A 88 -9.32 13.32 3.33
C ALA A 88 -8.39 14.52 3.54
N ILE A 89 -7.71 14.98 2.49
CA ILE A 89 -6.85 16.17 2.54
C ILE A 89 -7.69 17.45 2.68
N GLU A 90 -8.73 17.61 1.86
CA GLU A 90 -9.64 18.76 1.92
C GLU A 90 -10.30 18.90 3.30
N ASP A 91 -10.72 17.78 3.88
CA ASP A 91 -11.39 17.75 5.18
C ASP A 91 -10.44 17.51 6.35
N PHE A 92 -9.11 17.66 6.17
CA PHE A 92 -8.12 17.38 7.21
C PHE A 92 -8.48 18.03 8.56
N GLY A 93 -8.90 19.30 8.54
CA GLY A 93 -9.31 20.04 9.73
C GLY A 93 -10.45 19.40 10.53
N LYS A 94 -11.30 18.58 9.91
CA LYS A 94 -12.46 17.93 10.55
C LYS A 94 -12.09 16.67 11.33
N TRP A 95 -11.07 15.94 10.89
CA TRP A 95 -10.76 14.61 11.44
C TRP A 95 -9.37 14.48 12.04
N TRP A 96 -8.43 15.38 11.77
CA TRP A 96 -7.03 15.18 12.13
C TRP A 96 -6.78 14.89 13.62
N LEU A 97 -7.57 15.43 14.55
CA LEU A 97 -7.30 15.25 15.99
C LEU A 97 -7.84 13.93 16.54
N VAL A 98 -9.09 13.58 16.23
CA VAL A 98 -9.83 12.47 16.87
C VAL A 98 -10.63 11.62 15.88
N GLY A 99 -10.41 11.82 14.58
CA GLY A 99 -11.24 11.23 13.54
C GLY A 99 -12.67 11.79 13.53
N TYR A 100 -13.54 11.09 12.83
CA TYR A 100 -14.99 11.32 12.78
C TYR A 100 -15.74 10.58 13.91
N ARG A 101 -15.03 9.96 14.86
CA ARG A 101 -15.63 9.29 16.04
C ARG A 101 -16.70 8.24 15.68
N GLY A 102 -16.48 7.50 14.60
CA GLY A 102 -17.40 6.47 14.10
C GLY A 102 -18.56 7.01 13.24
N GLN A 103 -18.58 8.32 12.95
CA GLN A 103 -19.50 8.90 11.98
C GLN A 103 -18.97 8.76 10.56
N ASP A 104 -19.88 8.70 9.60
CA ASP A 104 -19.56 8.76 8.17
C ASP A 104 -18.94 10.15 7.85
N PRO A 105 -17.77 10.22 7.18
CA PRO A 105 -17.20 11.48 6.70
C PRO A 105 -18.09 12.27 5.75
N GLY A 106 -19.07 11.62 5.12
CA GLY A 106 -20.00 12.24 4.18
C GLY A 106 -19.41 12.51 2.80
N TRP A 107 -18.36 11.79 2.41
CA TRP A 107 -17.75 11.87 1.08
C TRP A 107 -18.49 11.04 0.02
N GLY A 108 -19.47 10.22 0.41
CA GLY A 108 -20.32 9.43 -0.48
C GLY A 108 -20.77 10.16 -1.76
N PRO A 109 -21.36 11.37 -1.69
CA PRO A 109 -21.80 12.10 -2.88
C PRO A 109 -20.67 12.40 -3.89
N LYS A 110 -19.44 12.68 -3.41
CA LYS A 110 -18.27 12.90 -4.28
C LYS A 110 -17.81 11.60 -4.97
N LEU A 111 -18.19 10.45 -4.42
CA LEU A 111 -17.88 9.12 -4.91
C LEU A 111 -19.04 8.51 -5.72
N GLY A 112 -20.14 9.24 -5.90
CA GLY A 112 -21.35 8.75 -6.57
C GLY A 112 -22.15 7.74 -5.75
N MET A 113 -22.03 7.77 -4.42
CA MET A 113 -22.63 6.81 -3.49
C MET A 113 -23.40 7.50 -2.36
N SER A 114 -24.34 6.77 -1.74
CA SER A 114 -25.12 7.29 -0.61
C SER A 114 -24.34 7.35 0.71
N PHE A 115 -23.28 6.55 0.83
CA PHE A 115 -22.42 6.45 2.01
C PHE A 115 -20.95 6.48 1.60
N THR A 116 -20.06 6.87 2.51
CA THR A 116 -18.62 6.84 2.22
C THR A 116 -18.05 5.45 2.39
N ASP A 117 -17.69 4.81 1.27
CA ASP A 117 -16.90 3.59 1.28
C ASP A 117 -15.39 3.93 1.28
N VAL A 118 -14.76 3.91 2.45
CA VAL A 118 -13.33 4.22 2.62
C VAL A 118 -12.48 2.97 2.33
N THR A 119 -12.02 2.85 1.08
CA THR A 119 -11.23 1.68 0.60
C THR A 119 -9.71 1.81 0.79
N ASN A 120 -9.25 2.82 1.53
CA ASN A 120 -7.84 3.05 1.84
C ASN A 120 -7.60 2.94 3.35
N GLY A 121 -6.79 1.97 3.78
CA GLY A 121 -6.53 1.68 5.20
C GLY A 121 -5.87 2.84 5.96
N PHE A 122 -5.04 3.66 5.31
CA PHE A 122 -4.43 4.83 5.95
C PHE A 122 -5.47 5.93 6.19
N VAL A 123 -6.31 6.20 5.20
CA VAL A 123 -7.41 7.15 5.35
C VAL A 123 -8.40 6.65 6.39
N LEU A 124 -8.70 5.35 6.39
CA LEU A 124 -9.58 4.71 7.38
C LEU A 124 -9.04 4.88 8.81
N ALA A 125 -7.73 4.69 9.01
CA ALA A 125 -7.09 4.94 10.31
C ALA A 125 -7.23 6.42 10.73
N GLY A 126 -7.12 7.35 9.78
CA GLY A 126 -7.39 8.78 10.01
C GLY A 126 -8.84 9.07 10.36
N VAL A 127 -9.80 8.47 9.65
CA VAL A 127 -11.23 8.62 9.88
C VAL A 127 -11.62 8.10 11.27
N TYR A 128 -11.04 7.00 11.74
CA TYR A 128 -11.37 6.47 13.07
C TYR A 128 -10.63 7.16 14.22
N TYR A 129 -9.34 7.45 14.05
CA TYR A 129 -8.44 7.77 15.17
C TYR A 129 -7.65 9.07 14.97
N GLY A 130 -7.92 9.81 13.90
CA GLY A 130 -7.16 11.00 13.53
C GLY A 130 -5.74 10.69 13.07
N ILE A 131 -4.90 11.73 13.03
CA ILE A 131 -3.51 11.64 12.57
C ILE A 131 -2.68 10.71 13.44
N LEU A 132 -3.00 10.58 14.73
CA LEU A 132 -2.32 9.64 15.63
C LEU A 132 -2.56 8.19 15.21
N GLY A 133 -3.76 7.86 14.70
CA GLY A 133 -4.04 6.55 14.11
C GLY A 133 -3.20 6.27 12.89
N VAL A 134 -3.08 7.25 11.99
CA VAL A 134 -2.25 7.13 10.79
C VAL A 134 -0.78 6.95 11.17
N ILE A 135 -0.26 7.74 12.10
CA ILE A 135 1.11 7.63 12.62
C ILE A 135 1.32 6.27 13.28
N GLY A 136 0.38 5.80 14.10
CA GLY A 136 0.44 4.49 14.74
C GLY A 136 0.50 3.35 13.72
N LEU A 137 -0.33 3.41 12.68
CA LEU A 137 -0.31 2.44 11.59
C LEU A 137 1.04 2.45 10.85
N CYS A 138 1.55 3.62 10.50
CA CYS A 138 2.88 3.77 9.91
C CYS A 138 4.00 3.23 10.82
N ALA A 139 3.90 3.47 12.12
CA ALA A 139 4.87 2.97 13.11
C ALA A 139 4.84 1.44 13.22
N ILE A 140 3.65 0.83 13.17
CA ILE A 140 3.50 -0.63 13.12
C ILE A 140 4.19 -1.20 11.89
N PHE A 141 3.88 -0.68 10.69
CA PHE A 141 4.52 -1.12 9.45
C PHE A 141 6.04 -0.93 9.47
N ALA A 142 6.51 0.23 9.91
CA ALA A 142 7.94 0.51 10.04
C ALA A 142 8.62 -0.44 11.04
N SER A 143 7.98 -0.74 12.17
CA SER A 143 8.51 -1.66 13.18
C SER A 143 8.57 -3.11 12.67
N ALA A 144 7.55 -3.55 11.95
CA ALA A 144 7.47 -4.88 11.35
C ALA A 144 8.56 -5.05 10.28
N LEU A 145 8.67 -4.10 9.33
CA LEU A 145 9.72 -4.10 8.32
C LEU A 145 11.12 -4.08 8.94
N ARG A 146 11.35 -3.23 9.95
CA ARG A 146 12.64 -3.16 10.65
C ARG A 146 12.99 -4.48 11.34
N THR A 147 12.00 -5.15 11.92
CA THR A 147 12.18 -6.44 12.57
C THR A 147 12.52 -7.53 11.55
N ILE A 148 11.82 -7.56 10.42
CA ILE A 148 12.07 -8.49 9.31
C ILE A 148 13.48 -8.30 8.74
N VAL A 149 13.90 -7.05 8.49
CA VAL A 149 15.25 -6.75 7.99
C VAL A 149 16.33 -7.17 8.99
N ARG A 150 16.14 -6.85 10.28
CA ARG A 150 17.08 -7.29 11.32
C ARG A 150 17.18 -8.81 11.39
N LEU A 151 16.06 -9.52 11.32
CA LEU A 151 16.04 -10.99 11.34
C LEU A 151 16.71 -11.58 10.11
N HIS A 152 16.51 -10.99 8.93
CA HIS A 152 17.21 -11.37 7.71
C HIS A 152 18.74 -11.23 7.85
N ASP A 153 19.20 -10.13 8.44
CA ASP A 153 20.63 -9.82 8.55
C ASP A 153 21.34 -10.66 9.63
N LEU A 154 20.65 -10.95 10.74
CA LEU A 154 21.18 -11.76 11.84
C LEU A 154 21.17 -13.26 11.56
N SER A 155 20.27 -13.74 10.70
CA SER A 155 20.19 -15.17 10.39
C SER A 155 21.33 -15.60 9.47
N ASN A 156 21.92 -16.78 9.73
CA ASN A 156 22.82 -17.45 8.79
C ASN A 156 22.11 -18.55 7.99
N GLU A 157 20.88 -18.90 8.38
CA GLU A 157 20.13 -19.97 7.75
C GLU A 157 19.44 -19.46 6.47
N PRO A 158 19.69 -20.10 5.30
CA PRO A 158 19.14 -19.63 4.03
C PRO A 158 17.61 -19.68 3.99
N VAL A 159 17.01 -20.60 4.74
CA VAL A 159 15.55 -20.73 4.85
C VAL A 159 14.96 -19.48 5.50
N ILE A 160 15.44 -19.10 6.69
CA ILE A 160 14.96 -17.92 7.42
C ILE A 160 15.13 -16.65 6.59
N LYS A 161 16.23 -16.49 5.83
CA LYS A 161 16.41 -15.34 4.94
C LYS A 161 15.34 -15.27 3.86
N SER A 162 14.98 -16.39 3.25
CA SER A 162 13.92 -16.46 2.22
C SER A 162 12.54 -16.16 2.82
N TRP A 163 12.25 -16.62 4.05
CA TRP A 163 11.03 -16.25 4.77
C TRP A 163 10.97 -14.76 5.09
N CYS A 164 12.06 -14.16 5.56
CA CYS A 164 12.12 -12.73 5.82
C CYS A 164 11.91 -11.93 4.53
N TRP A 165 12.48 -12.38 3.41
CA TRP A 165 12.26 -11.75 2.12
C TRP A 165 10.80 -11.78 1.73
N ALA A 166 10.17 -12.96 1.72
CA ALA A 166 8.77 -13.13 1.34
C ALA A 166 7.81 -12.39 2.29
N LEU A 167 8.05 -12.40 3.60
CA LEU A 167 7.25 -11.62 4.54
C LEU A 167 7.40 -10.12 4.30
N GLY A 168 8.61 -9.64 3.99
CA GLY A 168 8.85 -8.25 3.63
C GLY A 168 8.18 -7.83 2.32
N THR A 169 7.85 -8.76 1.42
CA THR A 169 7.13 -8.45 0.17
C THR A 169 5.61 -8.31 0.35
N ILE A 170 5.05 -8.94 1.39
CA ILE A 170 3.60 -8.94 1.64
C ILE A 170 3.20 -7.73 2.49
N LEU A 171 4.15 -7.19 3.26
CA LEU A 171 3.97 -6.09 4.21
C LEU A 171 4.02 -4.73 3.53
#